data_AF-A0A1Y4M111-F1
#
_entry.id   AF-A0A1Y4M111-F1
#
_cell.length_a   1.000
_cell.length_b   1.000
_cell.length_c   1.000
_cell.angle_alpha   90.00
_cell.angle_beta   90.00
_cell.angle_gamma   90.00
#
_symmetry.space_group_name_H-M   'P 1'
#
loop_
_entity.id
_entity.type
_entity.pdbx_description
1 polymer ?
#
loop_
_entity_poly.entity_id
_entity_poly.type
_entity_poly.pdbx_seq_one_letter_code
_entity_poly.pdbx_strand_id
1 'polypeptide(L)'
;MDVKKYNIKDLTLAYFNKKSQIYRSGGYKQARVLTRDKEDYINHFFAFLIDINICLLPVYIWVIEFLLILCGLISPHFFDLLFYIMYGCLFVVAVLLLGLFTARSKGQSFGYVLTDLKLVRRDKREAMALNLIMRQALGIGIPLMILGYFFGTPGILAWWLLNGIIVLITPNQQSLFDLVFGLVTVNEPEINITFDNKKSEPKVQHDICPIDLHIRSNYSDDGYYDVEEIFKQAKQLKMEVISITDHNCARANAAATRFAELYGIQYIPGVELDAQYNGTRVRVLGYYIDWTKDIFEILESDSLRREKECSIQRVKKFEEFSGISIDVDSIISNSRFQTITATDITKMVFNNERVRSMSFVKRYIDQASTQSEAMARFKRDLFGKGGPCYVKGNYPELDSAIEAIHQAGGIAILSSWQLDNISDEMIERMISLGIDGVEVFSPNVHDETIAAVLKIVQKYKLLVSCGSDYHGPTKPNRRLGETNCPEKGLALVKILTKAAKKD
;
A
#
# COMPACT_ATOMS: atom_id res chain seq x y z
N MET A 1 17.88 -8.65 -25.61
CA MET A 1 17.81 -8.82 -24.15
C MET A 1 18.62 -7.71 -23.51
N ASP A 2 18.00 -6.56 -23.26
CA ASP A 2 18.65 -5.51 -22.47
C ASP A 2 18.48 -5.84 -21.00
N VAL A 3 19.54 -6.34 -20.39
CA VAL A 3 19.64 -6.43 -18.92
C VAL A 3 19.61 -5.00 -18.42
N LYS A 4 18.45 -4.56 -17.93
CA LYS A 4 18.32 -3.27 -17.24
C LYS A 4 19.25 -3.33 -16.03
N LYS A 5 20.46 -2.76 -16.17
CA LYS A 5 21.41 -2.61 -15.07
C LYS A 5 20.77 -1.67 -14.07
N TYR A 6 20.17 -2.23 -13.03
CA TYR A 6 19.72 -1.44 -11.90
C TYR A 6 20.95 -0.76 -11.28
N ASN A 7 20.85 0.54 -11.05
CA ASN A 7 21.89 1.25 -10.34
C ASN A 7 21.95 0.72 -8.90
N ILE A 8 23.14 0.61 -8.32
CA ILE A 8 23.35 0.18 -6.93
C ILE A 8 22.47 1.01 -5.99
N LYS A 9 22.32 2.32 -6.26
CA LYS A 9 21.44 3.22 -5.49
C LYS A 9 19.97 2.78 -5.50
N ASP A 10 19.43 2.37 -6.65
CA ASP A 10 18.03 1.96 -6.78
C ASP A 10 17.77 0.62 -6.10
N LEU A 11 18.71 -0.32 -6.23
CA LEU A 11 18.69 -1.60 -5.52
C LEU A 11 18.74 -1.40 -4.00
N THR A 12 19.61 -0.50 -3.55
CA THR A 12 19.77 -0.17 -2.14
C THR A 12 18.50 0.47 -1.59
N LEU A 13 17.91 1.43 -2.31
CA LEU A 13 16.67 2.10 -1.92
C LEU A 13 15.48 1.12 -1.90
N ALA A 14 15.36 0.26 -2.91
CA ALA A 14 14.31 -0.75 -2.98
C ALA A 14 14.44 -1.79 -1.86
N TYR A 15 15.67 -2.22 -1.54
CA TYR A 15 15.97 -3.10 -0.41
C TYR A 15 15.49 -2.47 0.91
N PHE A 16 15.91 -1.23 1.21
CA PHE A 16 15.51 -0.55 2.44
C PHE A 16 14.01 -0.25 2.52
N ASN A 17 13.35 0.08 1.40
CA ASN A 17 11.90 0.30 1.35
C ASN A 17 11.10 -1.00 1.61
N LYS A 18 11.51 -2.11 0.98
CA LYS A 18 10.87 -3.41 1.19
C LYS A 18 11.09 -3.92 2.61
N LYS A 19 12.32 -3.77 3.15
CA LYS A 19 12.65 -4.02 4.57
C LYS A 19 11.72 -3.20 5.48
N SER A 20 11.57 -1.89 5.21
CA SER A 20 10.65 -0.99 5.93
C SER A 20 9.18 -1.42 5.93
N GLN A 21 8.66 -1.89 4.78
CA GLN A 21 7.27 -2.36 4.67
C GLN A 21 7.01 -3.62 5.50
N ILE A 22 7.93 -4.60 5.47
CA ILE A 22 7.82 -5.84 6.25
C ILE A 22 7.92 -5.56 7.76
N TYR A 23 8.69 -4.53 8.14
CA TYR A 23 8.71 -4.08 9.53
C TYR A 23 7.39 -3.45 9.99
N ARG A 24 6.72 -2.67 9.13
CA ARG A 24 5.41 -2.06 9.45
C ARG A 24 4.28 -3.09 9.58
N SER A 25 4.40 -4.24 8.91
CA SER A 25 3.40 -5.32 8.98
C SER A 25 3.56 -6.27 10.18
N GLY A 26 4.53 -6.01 11.08
CA GLY A 26 4.66 -6.75 12.35
C GLY A 26 5.79 -7.77 12.42
N GLY A 27 6.82 -7.66 11.56
CA GLY A 27 7.95 -8.59 11.47
C GLY A 27 8.71 -8.88 12.79
N TYR A 28 8.65 -8.00 13.80
CA TYR A 28 9.35 -8.21 15.08
C TYR A 28 8.69 -9.22 16.02
N LYS A 29 7.42 -9.62 15.78
CA LYS A 29 6.77 -10.65 16.62
C LYS A 29 7.50 -12.00 16.53
N GLN A 30 8.19 -12.27 15.42
CA GLN A 30 8.92 -13.52 15.15
C GLN A 30 10.43 -13.41 15.42
N ALA A 31 10.96 -12.22 15.71
CA ALA A 31 12.39 -12.02 15.95
C ALA A 31 12.88 -12.75 17.20
N ARG A 32 14.05 -13.42 17.09
CA ARG A 32 14.67 -14.14 18.21
C ARG A 32 15.54 -13.18 19.02
N VAL A 33 15.44 -13.22 20.34
CA VAL A 33 16.38 -12.51 21.23
C VAL A 33 17.74 -13.21 21.15
N LEU A 34 18.83 -12.44 21.25
CA LEU A 34 20.17 -13.02 21.33
C LEU A 34 20.26 -14.00 22.51
N THR A 35 20.93 -15.12 22.33
CA THR A 35 21.19 -16.10 23.39
C THR A 35 22.68 -16.19 23.67
N ARG A 36 23.08 -17.00 24.65
CA ARG A 36 24.51 -17.17 25.02
C ARG A 36 25.24 -18.14 24.07
N ASP A 37 24.83 -18.20 22.81
CA ASP A 37 25.49 -18.99 21.79
C ASP A 37 26.67 -18.24 21.15
N LYS A 38 27.59 -19.00 20.59
CA LYS A 38 28.85 -18.48 20.06
C LYS A 38 28.63 -17.53 18.88
N GLU A 39 27.64 -17.80 18.03
CA GLU A 39 27.38 -17.02 16.82
C GLU A 39 26.80 -15.65 17.17
N ASP A 40 25.80 -15.62 18.05
CA ASP A 40 25.20 -14.40 18.59
C ASP A 40 26.28 -13.52 19.26
N TYR A 41 27.22 -14.10 20.02
CA TYR A 41 28.33 -13.33 20.60
C TYR A 41 29.29 -12.76 19.55
N ILE A 42 29.62 -13.53 18.51
CA ILE A 42 30.51 -13.08 17.44
C ILE A 42 29.86 -11.90 16.69
N ASN A 43 28.60 -12.05 16.30
CA ASN A 43 27.86 -11.02 15.57
C ASN A 43 27.71 -9.76 16.42
N HIS A 44 27.31 -9.91 17.69
CA HIS A 44 27.12 -8.77 18.57
C HIS A 44 28.45 -8.05 18.89
N PHE A 45 29.54 -8.79 19.09
CA PHE A 45 30.86 -8.20 19.30
C PHE A 45 31.39 -7.51 18.03
N PHE A 46 31.21 -8.12 16.86
CA PHE A 46 31.59 -7.50 15.58
C PHE A 46 30.83 -6.20 15.34
N ALA A 47 29.52 -6.18 15.61
CA ALA A 47 28.70 -4.98 15.52
C ALA A 47 29.23 -3.85 16.43
N PHE A 48 29.59 -4.19 17.67
CA PHE A 48 30.21 -3.24 18.59
C PHE A 48 31.53 -2.68 18.04
N LEU A 49 32.42 -3.51 17.51
CA LEU A 49 33.70 -3.06 16.94
C LEU A 49 33.51 -2.10 15.77
N ILE A 50 32.52 -2.33 14.91
CA ILE A 50 32.19 -1.42 13.80
C ILE A 50 31.72 -0.06 14.34
N ASP A 51 30.80 -0.06 15.31
CA ASP A 51 30.30 1.18 15.90
C ASP A 51 31.42 1.97 16.59
N ILE A 52 32.33 1.28 17.29
CA ILE A 52 33.53 1.90 17.87
C ILE A 52 34.43 2.49 16.78
N ASN A 53 34.69 1.75 15.70
CA ASN A 53 35.56 2.23 14.63
C ASN A 53 35.00 3.52 13.99
N ILE A 54 33.69 3.56 13.76
CA ILE A 54 33.00 4.76 13.26
C ILE A 54 33.13 5.91 14.23
N CYS A 55 32.90 5.67 15.54
CA CYS A 55 33.08 6.69 16.57
C CYS A 55 34.50 7.26 16.58
N LEU A 56 35.51 6.42 16.34
CA LEU A 56 36.92 6.82 16.34
C LEU A 56 37.40 7.41 15.01
N LEU A 57 36.55 7.52 13.98
CA LEU A 57 36.97 8.07 12.69
C LEU A 57 37.68 9.44 12.79
N PRO A 58 37.20 10.40 13.61
CA PRO A 58 37.89 11.68 13.80
C PRO A 58 39.30 11.54 14.38
N VAL A 59 39.61 10.47 15.11
CA VAL A 59 40.96 10.23 15.65
C VAL A 59 41.96 9.92 14.53
N TYR A 60 41.52 9.36 13.39
CA TYR A 60 42.43 9.18 12.25
C TYR A 60 42.84 10.49 11.58
N ILE A 61 42.08 11.58 11.79
CA ILE A 61 42.50 12.92 11.36
C ILE A 61 43.80 13.28 12.07
N TRP A 62 43.96 12.90 13.34
CA TRP A 62 45.18 13.12 14.11
C TRP A 62 46.41 12.42 13.51
N VAL A 63 46.23 11.23 12.92
CA VAL A 63 47.30 10.51 12.22
C VAL A 63 47.73 11.28 10.95
N ILE A 64 46.77 11.80 10.20
CA ILE A 64 47.04 12.59 8.98
C ILE A 64 47.72 13.91 9.37
N GLU A 65 47.22 14.59 10.40
CA GLU A 65 47.80 15.83 10.92
C GLU A 65 49.24 15.64 11.39
N PHE A 66 49.51 14.59 12.17
CA PHE A 66 50.85 14.23 12.62
C PHE A 66 51.80 14.03 11.43
N LEU A 67 51.36 13.33 10.38
CA LEU A 67 52.14 13.16 9.16
C LEU A 67 52.39 14.48 8.42
N LEU A 68 51.39 15.36 8.33
CA LEU A 68 51.53 16.68 7.68
C LEU A 68 52.52 17.59 8.44
N ILE A 69 52.56 17.50 9.77
CA ILE A 69 53.54 18.22 10.60
C ILE A 69 54.94 17.63 10.39
N LEU A 70 55.09 16.30 10.37
CA LEU A 70 56.38 15.65 10.10
C LEU A 70 56.92 15.99 8.70
N CYS A 71 56.03 16.17 7.72
CA CYS A 71 56.39 16.62 6.38
C CYS A 71 56.64 18.13 6.27
N GLY A 72 56.48 18.90 7.36
CA GLY A 72 56.68 20.36 7.38
C GLY A 72 55.59 21.15 6.65
N LEU A 73 54.45 20.53 6.33
CA LEU A 73 53.34 21.16 5.61
C LEU A 73 52.45 22.01 6.53
N ILE A 74 52.45 21.73 7.84
CA ILE A 74 51.68 22.45 8.86
C ILE A 74 52.58 22.78 10.04
N SER A 75 52.44 23.99 10.60
CA SER A 75 53.20 24.42 11.78
C SER A 75 52.73 23.68 13.05
N PRO A 76 53.64 23.27 13.96
CA PRO A 76 53.28 22.67 15.25
C PRO A 76 52.37 23.53 16.13
N HIS A 77 52.32 24.84 15.91
CA HIS A 77 51.43 25.74 16.67
C HIS A 77 49.94 25.49 16.44
N PHE A 78 49.56 24.78 15.37
CA PHE A 78 48.16 24.40 15.12
C PHE A 78 47.70 23.20 15.95
N PHE A 79 48.59 22.53 16.69
CA PHE A 79 48.29 21.29 17.40
C PHE A 79 47.16 21.44 18.43
N ASP A 80 47.16 22.52 19.21
CA ASP A 80 46.13 22.76 20.22
C ASP A 80 44.76 23.00 19.59
N LEU A 81 44.71 23.81 18.51
CA LEU A 81 43.47 24.09 17.79
C LEU A 81 42.89 22.81 17.16
N LEU A 82 43.74 22.03 16.50
CA LEU A 82 43.35 20.78 15.84
C LEU A 82 42.90 19.73 16.86
N PHE A 83 43.52 19.67 18.03
CA PHE A 83 43.06 18.82 19.13
C PHE A 83 41.61 19.11 19.54
N TYR A 84 41.26 20.39 19.73
CA TYR A 84 39.88 20.76 20.08
C TYR A 84 38.90 20.53 18.92
N ILE A 85 39.31 20.75 17.67
CA ILE A 85 38.50 20.43 16.48
C ILE A 85 38.25 18.93 16.40
N MET A 86 39.28 18.11 16.56
CA MET A 86 39.17 16.64 16.60
C MET A 86 38.20 16.21 17.70
N TYR A 87 38.34 16.76 18.91
CA TYR A 87 37.47 16.40 20.04
C TYR A 87 36.01 16.85 19.82
N GLY A 88 35.79 17.99 19.15
CA GLY A 88 34.48 18.43 18.68
C GLY A 88 33.88 17.49 17.63
N CYS A 89 34.67 17.08 16.63
CA CYS A 89 34.27 16.08 15.65
C CYS A 89 33.97 14.72 16.31
N LEU A 90 34.77 14.33 17.31
CA LEU A 90 34.55 13.12 18.10
C LEU A 90 33.23 13.16 18.85
N PHE A 91 32.86 14.31 19.46
CA PHE A 91 31.55 14.51 20.07
C PHE A 91 30.42 14.33 19.05
N VAL A 92 30.54 15.00 17.89
CA VAL A 92 29.51 14.94 16.85
C VAL A 92 29.32 13.51 16.36
N VAL A 93 30.40 12.76 16.12
CA VAL A 93 30.29 11.40 15.60
C VAL A 93 29.83 10.41 16.68
N ALA A 94 30.46 10.43 17.86
CA ALA A 94 30.26 9.42 18.89
C ALA A 94 28.99 9.64 19.74
N VAL A 95 28.59 10.89 19.99
CA VAL A 95 27.41 11.22 20.81
C VAL A 95 26.18 11.49 19.94
N LEU A 96 26.33 12.28 18.87
CA LEU A 96 25.18 12.70 18.06
C LEU A 96 24.90 11.74 16.90
N LEU A 97 25.86 11.51 16.00
CA LEU A 97 25.65 10.78 14.76
C LEU A 97 25.19 9.34 15.02
N LEU A 98 25.91 8.60 15.88
CA LEU A 98 25.55 7.21 16.18
C LEU A 98 24.16 7.10 16.83
N GLY A 99 23.84 8.00 17.78
CA GLY A 99 22.55 8.05 18.46
C GLY A 99 21.39 8.41 17.51
N LEU A 100 21.57 9.48 16.74
CA LEU A 100 20.57 9.95 15.75
C LEU A 100 20.36 8.93 14.64
N PHE A 101 21.43 8.31 14.14
CA PHE A 101 21.34 7.24 13.16
C PHE A 101 20.57 6.05 13.74
N THR A 102 20.91 5.60 14.95
CA THR A 102 20.20 4.49 15.61
C THR A 102 18.72 4.80 15.80
N ALA A 103 18.36 6.01 16.21
CA ALA A 103 16.96 6.42 16.35
C ALA A 103 16.23 6.50 15.00
N ARG A 104 16.87 7.06 13.96
CA ARG A 104 16.28 7.17 12.62
C ARG A 104 16.11 5.81 11.95
N SER A 105 17.04 4.89 12.20
CA SER A 105 16.99 3.48 11.81
C SER A 105 16.17 2.63 12.79
N LYS A 106 15.45 3.26 13.72
CA LYS A 106 14.52 2.65 14.68
C LYS A 106 15.13 1.51 15.51
N GLY A 107 16.42 1.58 15.85
CA GLY A 107 17.11 0.61 16.69
C GLY A 107 18.30 -0.10 16.05
N GLN A 108 18.70 0.27 14.83
CA GLN A 108 19.91 -0.26 14.19
C GLN A 108 21.02 0.79 14.15
N SER A 109 22.12 0.53 14.86
CA SER A 109 23.39 1.23 14.65
C SER A 109 24.09 0.75 13.38
N PHE A 110 25.23 1.34 13.02
CA PHE A 110 25.96 0.97 11.81
C PHE A 110 26.44 -0.48 11.85
N GLY A 111 26.99 -0.93 12.98
CA GLY A 111 27.38 -2.32 13.19
C GLY A 111 26.19 -3.26 13.20
N TYR A 112 25.07 -2.83 13.79
CA TYR A 112 23.84 -3.63 13.83
C TYR A 112 23.24 -3.82 12.43
N VAL A 113 23.38 -2.84 11.52
CA VAL A 113 22.98 -3.00 10.12
C VAL A 113 23.79 -4.08 9.41
N LEU A 114 25.09 -4.21 9.70
CA LEU A 114 25.97 -5.19 9.06
C LEU A 114 25.82 -6.62 9.60
N THR A 115 25.20 -6.76 10.76
CA THR A 115 25.04 -8.04 11.48
C THR A 115 23.57 -8.43 11.63
N ASP A 116 22.67 -7.70 10.96
CA ASP A 116 21.21 -7.87 11.04
C ASP A 116 20.68 -7.92 12.48
N LEU A 117 21.27 -7.10 13.35
CA LEU A 117 20.84 -6.91 14.73
C LEU A 117 19.92 -5.71 14.86
N LYS A 118 19.10 -5.70 15.92
CA LYS A 118 18.25 -4.57 16.24
C LYS A 118 17.94 -4.43 17.72
N LEU A 119 17.97 -3.20 18.24
CA LEU A 119 17.47 -2.85 19.57
C LEU A 119 15.95 -2.66 19.55
N VAL A 120 15.25 -3.40 20.40
CA VAL A 120 13.80 -3.30 20.62
C VAL A 120 13.48 -3.29 22.11
N ARG A 121 12.23 -3.01 22.48
CA ARG A 121 11.74 -3.18 23.84
C ARG A 121 11.63 -4.66 24.20
N ARG A 122 11.54 -5.00 25.49
CA ARG A 122 11.34 -6.39 25.97
C ARG A 122 10.10 -7.08 25.39
N ASP A 123 9.06 -6.34 25.04
CA ASP A 123 7.85 -6.85 24.36
C ASP A 123 8.00 -6.97 22.84
N LYS A 124 9.24 -6.81 22.33
CA LYS A 124 9.64 -6.80 20.92
C LYS A 124 8.98 -5.71 20.08
N ARG A 125 8.44 -4.66 20.70
CA ARG A 125 7.98 -3.44 20.01
C ARG A 125 9.13 -2.46 19.80
N GLU A 126 8.94 -1.51 18.87
CA GLU A 126 9.91 -0.46 18.61
C GLU A 126 10.23 0.33 19.90
N ALA A 127 11.52 0.58 20.11
CA ALA A 127 11.99 1.41 21.21
C ALA A 127 11.76 2.89 20.92
N MET A 128 11.53 3.67 21.97
CA MET A 128 11.42 5.13 21.85
C MET A 128 12.75 5.71 21.36
N ALA A 129 12.68 6.65 20.41
CA ALA A 129 13.87 7.28 19.81
C ALA A 129 14.83 7.86 20.86
N LEU A 130 14.29 8.48 21.92
CA LEU A 130 15.09 9.04 23.01
C LEU A 130 15.89 7.96 23.75
N ASN A 131 15.28 6.80 24.05
CA ASN A 131 15.97 5.70 24.72
C ASN A 131 17.13 5.16 23.87
N LEU A 132 16.94 5.10 22.54
CA LEU A 132 17.99 4.68 21.61
C LEU A 132 19.16 5.68 21.56
N ILE A 133 18.86 6.97 21.50
CA ILE A 133 19.88 8.04 21.51
C ILE A 133 20.66 7.98 22.83
N MET A 134 19.95 7.95 23.96
CA MET A 134 20.56 7.91 25.29
C MET A 134 21.38 6.64 25.51
N ARG A 135 20.91 5.49 25.01
CA ARG A 135 21.67 4.24 25.06
C ARG A 135 23.00 4.34 24.32
N GLN A 136 23.03 4.91 23.11
CA GLN A 136 24.29 5.06 22.36
C GLN A 136 25.21 6.11 22.98
N ALA A 137 24.65 7.24 23.40
CA ALA A 137 25.40 8.30 24.06
C ALA A 137 26.04 7.80 25.36
N LEU A 138 25.28 7.14 26.24
CA LEU A 138 25.80 6.67 27.53
C LEU A 138 26.58 5.35 27.43
N GLY A 139 26.31 4.51 26.43
CA GLY A 139 27.01 3.25 26.23
C GLY A 139 28.39 3.44 25.59
N ILE A 140 28.50 4.38 24.64
CA ILE A 140 29.71 4.56 23.81
C ILE A 140 30.22 6.00 23.87
N GLY A 141 29.44 6.98 23.42
CA GLY A 141 29.94 8.32 23.11
C GLY A 141 30.44 9.14 24.31
N ILE A 142 29.61 9.28 25.35
CA ILE A 142 29.92 10.06 26.55
C ILE A 142 31.08 9.42 27.34
N PRO A 143 31.09 8.10 27.61
CA PRO A 143 32.24 7.47 28.25
C PRO A 143 33.53 7.58 27.45
N LEU A 144 33.46 7.42 26.12
CA LEU A 144 34.62 7.60 25.23
C LEU A 144 35.24 8.99 25.43
N MET A 145 34.41 10.02 25.53
CA MET A 145 34.86 11.39 25.70
C MET A 145 35.37 11.68 27.11
N ILE A 146 34.55 11.44 28.13
CA ILE A 146 34.88 11.79 29.52
C ILE A 146 36.08 10.96 29.98
N LEU A 147 36.02 9.65 29.80
CA LEU A 147 37.10 8.78 30.26
C LEU A 147 38.35 8.93 29.39
N GLY A 148 38.19 9.18 28.09
CA GLY A 148 39.30 9.52 27.21
C GLY A 148 40.01 10.81 27.61
N TYR A 149 39.27 11.83 28.04
CA TYR A 149 39.85 13.12 28.46
C TYR A 149 40.59 13.02 29.81
N PHE A 150 39.97 12.40 30.82
CA PHE A 150 40.54 12.37 32.18
C PHE A 150 41.51 11.22 32.42
N PHE A 151 41.33 10.08 31.75
CA PHE A 151 42.06 8.84 32.02
C PHE A 151 42.71 8.23 30.78
N GLY A 152 42.61 8.88 29.62
CA GLY A 152 43.17 8.40 28.37
C GLY A 152 42.61 7.04 27.92
N THR A 153 43.38 6.33 27.11
CA THR A 153 43.04 5.00 26.58
C THR A 153 42.69 3.97 27.66
N PRO A 154 43.41 3.87 28.81
CA PRO A 154 43.06 2.92 29.86
C PRO A 154 41.64 3.10 30.40
N GLY A 155 41.16 4.35 30.57
CA GLY A 155 39.80 4.62 31.03
C GLY A 155 38.72 4.15 30.06
N ILE A 156 38.94 4.39 28.77
CA ILE A 156 38.03 3.94 27.70
C ILE A 156 37.96 2.41 27.67
N LEU A 157 39.12 1.74 27.71
CA LEU A 157 39.18 0.28 27.68
C LEU A 157 38.55 -0.35 28.92
N ALA A 158 38.75 0.24 30.11
CA ALA A 158 38.13 -0.23 31.34
C ALA A 158 36.59 -0.18 31.24
N TRP A 159 36.04 0.89 30.66
CA TRP A 159 34.59 1.02 30.45
C TRP A 159 34.02 0.02 29.45
N TRP A 160 34.70 -0.18 28.32
CA TRP A 160 34.28 -1.18 27.34
C TRP A 160 34.39 -2.60 27.87
N LEU A 161 35.43 -2.90 28.66
CA LEU A 161 35.59 -4.19 29.33
C LEU A 161 34.45 -4.43 30.33
N LEU A 162 34.10 -3.42 31.14
CA LEU A 162 33.00 -3.51 32.09
C LEU A 162 31.67 -3.81 31.37
N ASN A 163 31.34 -3.06 30.32
CA ASN A 163 30.14 -3.32 29.53
C ASN A 163 30.18 -4.69 28.83
N GLY A 164 31.34 -5.08 28.31
CA GLY A 164 31.53 -6.39 27.69
C GLY A 164 31.28 -7.54 28.67
N ILE A 165 31.75 -7.43 29.91
CA ILE A 165 31.47 -8.42 30.97
C ILE A 165 29.96 -8.51 31.22
N ILE A 166 29.26 -7.37 31.30
CA ILE A 166 27.80 -7.34 31.50
C ILE A 166 27.05 -8.03 30.35
N VAL A 167 27.48 -7.80 29.11
CA VAL A 167 26.95 -8.47 27.91
C VAL A 167 27.18 -9.98 27.97
N LEU A 168 28.35 -10.44 28.44
CA LEU A 168 28.68 -11.88 28.52
C LEU A 168 27.91 -12.64 29.62
N ILE A 169 27.54 -11.97 30.71
CA ILE A 169 26.84 -12.60 31.84
C ILE A 169 25.31 -12.59 31.68
N THR A 170 24.75 -11.62 30.96
CA THR A 170 23.31 -11.50 30.81
C THR A 170 22.75 -12.56 29.85
N PRO A 171 21.55 -13.12 30.11
CA PRO A 171 21.00 -14.20 29.30
C PRO A 171 20.69 -13.78 27.85
N ASN A 172 20.40 -12.49 27.65
CA ASN A 172 20.02 -11.90 26.38
C ASN A 172 21.10 -10.97 25.80
N GLN A 173 22.34 -11.09 26.26
CA GLN A 173 23.46 -10.24 25.85
C GLN A 173 23.22 -8.73 25.98
N GLN A 174 22.54 -8.30 27.04
CA GLN A 174 22.22 -6.90 27.26
C GLN A 174 23.41 -6.17 27.88
N SER A 175 23.73 -4.97 27.36
CA SER A 175 24.65 -4.05 28.03
C SER A 175 24.01 -3.42 29.27
N LEU A 176 24.81 -2.70 30.07
CA LEU A 176 24.31 -1.97 31.23
C LEU A 176 23.12 -1.06 30.88
N PHE A 177 23.26 -0.28 29.80
CA PHE A 177 22.22 0.66 29.40
C PHE A 177 21.06 0.01 28.67
N ASP A 178 21.23 -1.19 28.10
CA ASP A 178 20.10 -1.98 27.61
C ASP A 178 19.21 -2.42 28.79
N LEU A 179 19.81 -2.78 29.94
CA LEU A 179 19.06 -3.09 31.16
C LEU A 179 18.34 -1.85 31.72
N VAL A 180 19.03 -0.71 31.79
CA VAL A 180 18.47 0.57 32.29
C VAL A 180 17.27 1.03 31.46
N PHE A 181 17.37 0.96 30.13
CA PHE A 181 16.31 1.44 29.24
C PHE A 181 15.27 0.37 28.85
N GLY A 182 15.38 -0.85 29.41
CA GLY A 182 14.46 -1.95 29.12
C GLY A 182 14.51 -2.41 27.66
N LEU A 183 15.70 -2.34 27.06
CA LEU A 183 15.97 -2.73 25.67
C LEU A 183 16.53 -4.15 25.61
N VAL A 184 16.29 -4.83 24.50
CA VAL A 184 16.86 -6.13 24.20
C VAL A 184 17.28 -6.15 22.73
N THR A 185 18.42 -6.78 22.46
CA THR A 185 18.88 -7.00 21.09
C THR A 185 18.25 -8.27 20.53
N VAL A 186 17.70 -8.16 19.34
CA VAL A 186 17.11 -9.28 18.61
C VAL A 186 17.85 -9.47 17.29
N ASN A 187 17.99 -10.73 16.89
CA ASN A 187 18.30 -11.07 15.51
C ASN A 187 17.08 -10.72 14.66
N GLU A 188 17.30 -9.90 13.65
CA GLU A 188 16.31 -9.72 12.62
C GLU A 188 16.03 -11.09 11.97
N PRO A 189 14.77 -11.51 11.80
CA PRO A 189 14.51 -12.74 11.06
C PRO A 189 15.15 -12.59 9.68
N GLU A 190 15.85 -13.63 9.21
CA GLU A 190 16.22 -13.76 7.80
C GLU A 190 14.94 -13.76 6.99
N ILE A 191 14.45 -12.57 6.68
CA ILE A 191 13.52 -12.40 5.61
C ILE A 191 14.43 -12.56 4.41
N ASN A 192 14.35 -13.72 3.75
CA ASN A 192 14.79 -13.82 2.38
C ASN A 192 14.02 -12.75 1.63
N ILE A 193 14.61 -11.55 1.53
CA ILE A 193 14.22 -10.54 0.57
C ILE A 193 14.73 -11.11 -0.73
N THR A 194 14.02 -12.12 -1.22
CA THR A 194 13.99 -12.36 -2.63
C THR A 194 13.51 -11.04 -3.20
N PHE A 195 14.41 -10.36 -3.91
CA PHE A 195 13.93 -9.79 -5.15
C PHE A 195 13.41 -11.00 -5.87
N ASP A 196 12.10 -11.21 -5.75
CA ASP A 196 11.42 -12.06 -6.67
C ASP A 196 11.77 -11.46 -8.04
N ASN A 197 12.84 -11.98 -8.64
CA ASN A 197 12.68 -12.66 -9.89
C ASN A 197 11.65 -13.77 -9.61
N LYS A 198 10.40 -13.39 -9.30
CA LYS A 198 9.30 -13.91 -10.06
C LYS A 198 9.89 -13.85 -11.45
N LYS A 199 10.19 -15.04 -12.02
CA LYS A 199 10.00 -15.20 -13.45
C LYS A 199 8.75 -14.38 -13.67
N SER A 200 8.90 -13.21 -14.28
CA SER A 200 7.75 -12.48 -14.77
C SER A 200 6.93 -13.59 -15.37
N GLU A 201 5.76 -13.90 -14.79
CA GLU A 201 4.79 -14.78 -15.44
C GLU A 201 4.88 -14.36 -16.89
N PRO A 202 5.35 -15.27 -17.76
CA PRO A 202 6.09 -14.95 -18.98
C PRO A 202 5.44 -13.72 -19.55
N LYS A 203 6.07 -12.52 -19.43
CA LYS A 203 5.34 -11.23 -19.53
C LYS A 203 4.36 -11.44 -20.65
N VAL A 204 3.09 -11.66 -20.32
CA VAL A 204 2.08 -11.60 -21.35
C VAL A 204 2.28 -10.18 -21.77
N GLN A 205 2.69 -10.01 -23.01
CA GLN A 205 2.84 -8.70 -23.58
C GLN A 205 1.41 -8.20 -23.61
N HIS A 206 0.98 -7.64 -22.49
CA HIS A 206 -0.36 -7.16 -22.32
C HIS A 206 -0.41 -5.96 -23.24
N ASP A 207 -1.22 -6.07 -24.28
CA ASP A 207 -1.47 -4.96 -25.18
C ASP A 207 -2.13 -3.86 -24.34
N ILE A 208 -1.32 -2.88 -23.95
CA ILE A 208 -1.77 -1.70 -23.26
C ILE A 208 -2.55 -0.89 -24.29
N CYS A 209 -3.86 -0.80 -24.08
CA CYS A 209 -4.72 0.05 -24.87
C CYS A 209 -4.37 1.52 -24.57
N PRO A 210 -4.23 2.39 -25.59
CA PRO A 210 -4.03 3.81 -25.37
C PRO A 210 -5.27 4.51 -24.78
N ILE A 211 -6.41 3.82 -24.71
CA ILE A 211 -7.68 4.36 -24.19
C ILE A 211 -8.16 3.47 -23.05
N ASP A 212 -8.47 4.06 -21.91
CA ASP A 212 -9.09 3.37 -20.77
C ASP A 212 -10.11 4.27 -20.09
N LEU A 213 -11.39 3.95 -20.26
CA LEU A 213 -12.50 4.78 -19.82
C LEU A 213 -13.12 4.29 -18.50
N HIS A 214 -12.52 3.30 -17.84
CA HIS A 214 -13.10 2.71 -16.64
C HIS A 214 -12.06 2.53 -15.53
N ILE A 215 -11.86 3.58 -14.77
CA ILE A 215 -10.82 3.67 -13.74
C ILE A 215 -11.44 4.16 -12.42
N ARG A 216 -11.07 3.53 -11.30
CA ARG A 216 -11.44 3.97 -9.95
C ARG A 216 -10.29 4.69 -9.27
N SER A 217 -10.63 5.78 -8.60
CA SER A 217 -9.74 6.50 -7.70
C SER A 217 -10.15 6.28 -6.25
N ASN A 218 -9.40 6.86 -5.32
CA ASN A 218 -9.72 6.83 -3.89
C ASN A 218 -10.99 7.62 -3.50
N TYR A 219 -11.76 8.12 -4.47
CA TYR A 219 -13.13 8.61 -4.26
C TYR A 219 -14.16 7.47 -4.28
N SER A 220 -13.79 6.28 -4.76
CA SER A 220 -14.55 5.04 -4.55
C SER A 220 -14.02 4.28 -3.33
N ASP A 221 -14.88 3.47 -2.71
CA ASP A 221 -14.54 2.66 -1.54
C ASP A 221 -13.55 1.53 -1.84
N ASP A 222 -13.52 1.08 -3.10
CA ASP A 222 -12.63 0.03 -3.58
C ASP A 222 -11.49 0.54 -4.48
N GLY A 223 -11.37 1.85 -4.70
CA GLY A 223 -10.25 2.47 -5.41
C GLY A 223 -9.11 2.87 -4.48
N TYR A 224 -7.87 2.64 -4.91
CA TYR A 224 -6.69 2.84 -4.05
C TYR A 224 -5.93 4.14 -4.30
N TYR A 225 -5.65 4.46 -5.56
CA TYR A 225 -4.79 5.60 -5.91
C TYR A 225 -5.57 6.91 -5.91
N ASP A 226 -4.91 8.00 -5.53
CA ASP A 226 -5.43 9.33 -5.82
C ASP A 226 -5.40 9.63 -7.32
N VAL A 227 -6.06 10.72 -7.70
CA VAL A 227 -6.20 11.14 -9.10
C VAL A 227 -4.83 11.38 -9.75
N GLU A 228 -3.89 12.03 -9.06
CA GLU A 228 -2.57 12.37 -9.63
C GLU A 228 -1.75 11.12 -9.93
N GLU A 229 -1.72 10.15 -9.01
CA GLU A 229 -1.00 8.90 -9.19
C GLU A 229 -1.59 8.07 -10.35
N ILE A 230 -2.90 8.18 -10.62
CA ILE A 230 -3.52 7.59 -11.82
C ILE A 230 -2.97 8.25 -13.09
N PHE A 231 -2.96 9.59 -13.16
CA PHE A 231 -2.43 10.31 -14.34
C PHE A 231 -0.94 10.04 -14.58
N LYS A 232 -0.15 9.97 -13.51
CA LYS A 232 1.28 9.63 -13.57
C LYS A 232 1.50 8.22 -14.12
N GLN A 233 0.70 7.24 -13.68
CA GLN A 233 0.74 5.89 -14.23
C GLN A 233 0.31 5.88 -15.71
N ALA A 234 -0.79 6.55 -16.05
CA ALA A 234 -1.28 6.66 -17.43
C ALA A 234 -0.22 7.27 -18.36
N LYS A 235 0.49 8.30 -17.90
CA LYS A 235 1.59 8.93 -18.66
C LYS A 235 2.75 7.98 -18.90
N GLN A 236 3.14 7.20 -17.89
CA GLN A 236 4.19 6.18 -18.01
C GLN A 236 3.81 5.08 -19.01
N LEU A 237 2.52 4.73 -19.06
CA LEU A 237 1.95 3.78 -20.01
C LEU A 237 1.67 4.38 -21.39
N LYS A 238 1.96 5.68 -21.60
CA LYS A 238 1.73 6.42 -22.85
C LYS A 238 0.27 6.39 -23.32
N MET A 239 -0.66 6.42 -22.37
CA MET A 239 -2.09 6.45 -22.69
C MET A 239 -2.46 7.81 -23.30
N GLU A 240 -3.40 7.77 -24.25
CA GLU A 240 -3.90 8.93 -24.98
C GLU A 240 -5.14 9.51 -24.28
N VAL A 241 -6.07 8.64 -23.86
CA VAL A 241 -7.38 9.05 -23.31
C VAL A 241 -7.71 8.23 -22.08
N ILE A 242 -8.07 8.90 -20.98
CA ILE A 242 -8.56 8.23 -19.77
C ILE A 242 -9.86 8.85 -19.25
N SER A 243 -10.64 8.06 -18.51
CA SER A 243 -11.78 8.52 -17.71
C SER A 243 -11.75 7.88 -16.33
N ILE A 244 -11.92 8.69 -15.29
CA ILE A 244 -12.09 8.20 -13.91
C ILE A 244 -13.58 8.18 -13.65
N THR A 245 -14.11 6.99 -13.33
CA THR A 245 -15.53 6.71 -13.23
C THR A 245 -15.88 6.21 -11.83
N ASP A 246 -15.60 7.01 -10.80
CA ASP A 246 -15.83 6.59 -9.42
C ASP A 246 -17.30 6.21 -9.13
N HIS A 247 -17.48 5.29 -8.18
CA HIS A 247 -18.78 4.73 -7.81
C HIS A 247 -19.68 5.79 -7.20
N ASN A 248 -20.76 6.14 -7.91
CA ASN A 248 -21.79 7.10 -7.50
C ASN A 248 -21.21 8.48 -7.08
N CYS A 249 -19.98 8.81 -7.48
CA CYS A 249 -19.27 10.00 -7.06
C CYS A 249 -18.54 10.62 -8.25
N ALA A 250 -18.90 11.86 -8.60
CA ALA A 250 -18.28 12.59 -9.72
C ALA A 250 -17.15 13.56 -9.27
N ARG A 251 -16.78 13.57 -7.98
CA ARG A 251 -15.86 14.58 -7.42
C ARG A 251 -14.43 14.51 -7.99
N ALA A 252 -13.97 13.32 -8.37
CA ALA A 252 -12.63 13.14 -8.94
C ALA A 252 -12.41 13.97 -10.20
N ASN A 253 -13.48 14.25 -10.97
CA ASN A 253 -13.44 15.03 -12.20
C ASN A 253 -12.89 16.45 -12.02
N ALA A 254 -13.12 17.07 -10.85
CA ALA A 254 -12.61 18.42 -10.58
C ALA A 254 -11.06 18.48 -10.56
N ALA A 255 -10.41 17.46 -9.98
CA ALA A 255 -8.96 17.36 -9.97
C ALA A 255 -8.43 16.81 -11.31
N ALA A 256 -9.12 15.83 -11.87
CA ALA A 256 -8.70 15.14 -13.08
C ALA A 256 -8.60 16.07 -14.29
N THR A 257 -9.54 17.01 -14.46
CA THR A 257 -9.48 18.01 -15.54
C THR A 257 -8.21 18.86 -15.48
N ARG A 258 -7.69 19.17 -14.28
CA ARG A 258 -6.43 19.94 -14.12
C ARG A 258 -5.21 19.09 -14.43
N PHE A 259 -5.21 17.83 -14.00
CA PHE A 259 -4.11 16.91 -14.28
C PHE A 259 -4.05 16.48 -15.74
N ALA A 260 -5.18 16.44 -16.44
CA ALA A 260 -5.24 16.18 -17.88
C ALA A 260 -4.32 17.11 -18.67
N GLU A 261 -4.39 18.41 -18.39
CA GLU A 261 -3.52 19.42 -18.98
C GLU A 261 -2.05 19.21 -18.58
N LEU A 262 -1.80 19.04 -17.27
CA LEU A 262 -0.43 18.87 -16.75
C LEU A 262 0.31 17.66 -17.34
N TYR A 263 -0.38 16.54 -17.50
CA TYR A 263 0.22 15.30 -18.02
C TYR A 263 0.07 15.16 -19.53
N GLY A 264 -0.66 16.05 -20.20
CA GLY A 264 -0.93 15.99 -21.64
C GLY A 264 -1.65 14.70 -22.04
N ILE A 265 -2.70 14.35 -21.31
CA ILE A 265 -3.57 13.19 -21.54
C ILE A 265 -4.98 13.74 -21.75
N GLN A 266 -5.68 13.28 -22.79
CA GLN A 266 -7.08 13.65 -22.97
C GLN A 266 -7.91 13.03 -21.84
N TYR A 267 -8.66 13.86 -21.12
CA TYR A 267 -9.53 13.39 -20.05
C TYR A 267 -10.99 13.52 -20.45
N ILE A 268 -11.76 12.45 -20.21
CA ILE A 268 -13.22 12.46 -20.36
C ILE A 268 -13.82 12.40 -18.95
N PRO A 269 -14.56 13.43 -18.53
CA PRO A 269 -15.25 13.40 -17.25
C PRO A 269 -16.20 12.22 -17.16
N GLY A 270 -16.15 11.47 -16.06
CA GLY A 270 -16.87 10.22 -15.93
C GLY A 270 -17.40 9.93 -14.53
N VAL A 271 -18.35 9.00 -14.46
CA VAL A 271 -18.92 8.43 -13.22
C VAL A 271 -19.43 7.02 -13.51
N GLU A 272 -19.45 6.14 -12.52
CA GLU A 272 -20.22 4.89 -12.62
C GLU A 272 -21.35 4.87 -11.60
N LEU A 273 -22.60 4.83 -12.07
CA LEU A 273 -23.78 4.79 -11.22
C LEU A 273 -24.27 3.36 -11.04
N ASP A 274 -24.57 3.00 -9.79
CA ASP A 274 -25.30 1.77 -9.48
C ASP A 274 -26.78 1.93 -9.82
N ALA A 275 -27.33 0.92 -10.47
CA ALA A 275 -28.75 0.86 -10.80
C ALA A 275 -29.29 -0.57 -10.68
N GLN A 276 -30.59 -0.72 -10.85
CA GLN A 276 -31.25 -2.00 -11.03
C GLN A 276 -32.19 -1.98 -12.24
N TYR A 277 -32.35 -3.13 -12.86
CA TYR A 277 -33.33 -3.36 -13.91
C TYR A 277 -33.97 -4.74 -13.72
N ASN A 278 -35.30 -4.78 -13.59
CA ASN A 278 -36.07 -6.02 -13.32
C ASN A 278 -35.52 -6.86 -12.16
N GLY A 279 -35.04 -6.20 -11.10
CA GLY A 279 -34.48 -6.87 -9.91
C GLY A 279 -33.05 -7.40 -10.06
N THR A 280 -32.41 -7.19 -11.21
CA THR A 280 -30.98 -7.43 -11.43
C THR A 280 -30.21 -6.13 -11.23
N ARG A 281 -29.12 -6.16 -10.45
CA ARG A 281 -28.25 -5.00 -10.29
C ARG A 281 -27.41 -4.83 -11.56
N VAL A 282 -27.35 -3.62 -12.07
CA VAL A 282 -26.56 -3.23 -13.24
C VAL A 282 -25.81 -1.94 -12.92
N ARG A 283 -24.89 -1.54 -13.80
CA ARG A 283 -24.15 -0.30 -13.66
C ARG A 283 -24.12 0.46 -14.97
N VAL A 284 -24.17 1.78 -14.86
CA VAL A 284 -24.14 2.69 -16.02
C VAL A 284 -22.98 3.65 -15.84
N LEU A 285 -22.10 3.67 -16.84
CA LEU A 285 -21.03 4.64 -16.97
C LEU A 285 -21.59 5.90 -17.62
N GLY A 286 -21.40 7.05 -16.99
CA GLY A 286 -21.67 8.35 -17.59
C GLY A 286 -20.37 8.95 -18.10
N TYR A 287 -20.35 9.42 -19.36
CA TYR A 287 -19.20 10.12 -19.96
C TYR A 287 -19.57 11.51 -20.42
N TYR A 288 -18.60 12.44 -20.40
CA TYR A 288 -18.79 13.85 -20.73
C TYR A 288 -19.85 14.54 -19.86
N ILE A 289 -20.03 14.04 -18.65
CA ILE A 289 -20.96 14.61 -17.68
C ILE A 289 -20.49 16.00 -17.26
N ASP A 290 -21.42 16.93 -17.06
CA ASP A 290 -21.19 18.13 -16.26
C ASP A 290 -21.25 17.73 -14.77
N TRP A 291 -20.08 17.41 -14.22
CA TRP A 291 -19.94 16.97 -12.83
C TRP A 291 -20.26 18.07 -11.79
N THR A 292 -20.55 19.30 -12.23
CA THR A 292 -20.92 20.42 -11.34
C THR A 292 -22.42 20.48 -11.04
N LYS A 293 -23.23 19.64 -11.69
CA LYS A 293 -24.66 19.55 -11.42
C LYS A 293 -24.95 18.93 -10.06
N ASP A 294 -25.90 19.52 -9.33
CA ASP A 294 -26.35 19.08 -8.00
C ASP A 294 -26.84 17.62 -7.96
N ILE A 295 -27.28 17.07 -9.10
CA ILE A 295 -27.74 15.68 -9.20
C ILE A 295 -26.70 14.68 -8.72
N PHE A 296 -25.41 14.93 -8.95
CA PHE A 296 -24.34 14.01 -8.52
C PHE A 296 -24.11 14.06 -7.00
N GLU A 297 -24.33 15.20 -6.36
CA GLU A 297 -24.28 15.31 -4.90
C GLU A 297 -25.45 14.57 -4.25
N ILE A 298 -26.64 14.67 -4.85
CA ILE A 298 -27.84 13.93 -4.42
C ILE A 298 -27.60 12.42 -4.57
N LEU A 299 -27.13 11.96 -5.74
CA LEU A 299 -26.86 10.55 -6.01
C LEU A 299 -25.80 9.97 -5.06
N GLU A 300 -24.71 10.70 -4.82
CA GLU A 300 -23.67 10.30 -3.88
C GLU A 300 -24.23 10.18 -2.45
N SER A 301 -24.96 11.21 -1.99
CA SER A 301 -25.54 11.25 -0.64
C SER A 301 -26.54 10.11 -0.42
N ASP A 302 -27.41 9.86 -1.39
CA ASP A 302 -28.35 8.75 -1.34
C ASP A 302 -27.64 7.39 -1.40
N SER A 303 -26.58 7.26 -2.19
CA SER A 303 -25.78 6.03 -2.23
C SER A 303 -25.12 5.74 -0.88
N LEU A 304 -24.48 6.74 -0.26
CA LEU A 304 -23.87 6.62 1.06
C LEU A 304 -24.89 6.27 2.14
N ARG A 305 -26.09 6.88 2.10
CA ARG A 305 -27.18 6.56 3.02
C ARG A 305 -27.62 5.11 2.88
N ARG A 306 -27.84 4.64 1.65
CA ARG A 306 -28.25 3.24 1.38
C ARG A 306 -27.18 2.24 1.81
N GLU A 307 -25.91 2.52 1.54
CA GLU A 307 -24.82 1.64 1.96
C GLU A 307 -24.64 1.60 3.48
N LYS A 308 -24.85 2.72 4.17
CA LYS A 308 -24.88 2.78 5.64
C LYS A 308 -26.03 1.96 6.21
N GLU A 309 -27.24 2.11 5.68
CA GLU A 309 -28.40 1.31 6.07
C GLU A 309 -28.15 -0.19 5.84
N CYS A 310 -27.59 -0.56 4.69
CA CYS A 310 -27.23 -1.94 4.39
C CYS A 310 -26.14 -2.48 5.34
N SER A 311 -25.16 -1.65 5.70
CA SER A 311 -24.10 -1.99 6.65
C SER A 311 -24.67 -2.30 8.04
N ILE A 312 -25.56 -1.46 8.55
CA ILE A 312 -26.23 -1.67 9.85
C ILE A 312 -27.08 -2.94 9.82
N GLN A 313 -27.88 -3.15 8.78
CA GLN A 313 -28.69 -4.36 8.65
C GLN A 313 -27.84 -5.63 8.57
N ARG A 314 -26.70 -5.56 7.86
CA ARG A 314 -25.78 -6.69 7.70
C ARG A 314 -25.13 -7.07 9.01
N VAL A 315 -24.69 -6.08 9.78
CA VAL A 315 -24.17 -6.31 11.13
C VAL A 315 -25.25 -6.94 12.01
N LYS A 316 -26.44 -6.34 12.08
CA LYS A 316 -27.54 -6.86 12.90
C LYS A 316 -27.86 -8.33 12.59
N LYS A 317 -28.00 -8.69 11.31
CA LYS A 317 -28.23 -10.08 10.91
C LYS A 317 -27.07 -11.00 11.28
N PHE A 318 -25.83 -10.51 11.19
CA PHE A 318 -24.66 -11.26 11.61
C PHE A 318 -24.61 -11.46 13.13
N GLU A 319 -24.93 -10.46 13.93
CA GLU A 319 -25.02 -10.56 15.39
C GLU A 319 -26.12 -11.56 15.79
N GLU A 320 -27.30 -11.47 15.17
CA GLU A 320 -28.41 -12.40 15.39
C GLU A 320 -28.05 -13.84 15.02
N PHE A 321 -27.32 -14.03 13.91
CA PHE A 321 -26.90 -15.36 13.44
C PHE A 321 -25.77 -15.96 14.29
N SER A 322 -24.78 -15.16 14.66
CA SER A 322 -23.53 -15.65 15.28
C SER A 322 -23.49 -15.52 16.79
N GLY A 323 -24.34 -14.66 17.38
CA GLY A 323 -24.27 -14.26 18.79
C GLY A 323 -23.06 -13.38 19.13
N ILE A 324 -22.31 -12.91 18.13
CA ILE A 324 -21.13 -12.06 18.31
C ILE A 324 -21.54 -10.62 18.10
N SER A 325 -21.37 -9.78 19.12
CA SER A 325 -21.61 -8.35 18.95
C SER A 325 -20.44 -7.67 18.24
N ILE A 326 -20.77 -6.76 17.31
CA ILE A 326 -19.84 -5.93 16.57
C ILE A 326 -20.04 -4.49 17.04
N ASP A 327 -18.97 -3.87 17.53
CA ASP A 327 -18.96 -2.44 17.81
C ASP A 327 -18.95 -1.65 16.49
N VAL A 328 -20.15 -1.38 15.98
CA VAL A 328 -20.39 -0.65 14.72
C VAL A 328 -19.75 0.74 14.76
N ASP A 329 -19.88 1.44 15.88
CA ASP A 329 -19.42 2.82 16.01
C ASP A 329 -17.90 2.90 15.85
N SER A 330 -17.16 1.96 16.44
CA SER A 330 -15.70 1.88 16.30
C SER A 330 -15.21 1.61 14.87
N ILE A 331 -15.99 0.89 14.06
CA ILE A 331 -15.62 0.52 12.69
C ILE A 331 -16.00 1.65 11.72
N ILE A 332 -17.21 2.18 11.87
CA ILE A 332 -17.72 3.26 11.02
C ILE A 332 -16.92 4.55 11.22
N SER A 333 -16.54 4.89 12.46
CA SER A 333 -15.77 6.11 12.75
C SER A 333 -14.39 6.14 12.08
N ASN A 334 -13.83 4.97 11.78
CA ASN A 334 -12.50 4.81 11.17
C ASN A 334 -12.57 4.58 9.65
N SER A 335 -13.76 4.48 9.06
CA SER A 335 -13.98 4.28 7.62
C SER A 335 -14.37 5.59 6.95
N ARG A 336 -13.60 6.04 5.95
CA ARG A 336 -13.91 7.24 5.15
C ARG A 336 -15.31 7.19 4.54
N PHE A 337 -15.74 6.00 4.12
CA PHE A 337 -17.03 5.77 3.47
C PHE A 337 -18.14 5.37 4.45
N GLN A 338 -17.81 5.22 5.74
CA GLN A 338 -18.76 4.83 6.79
C GLN A 338 -19.51 3.51 6.50
N THR A 339 -18.92 2.63 5.71
CA THR A 339 -19.49 1.33 5.31
C THR A 339 -18.81 0.17 6.04
N ILE A 340 -19.56 -0.91 6.24
CA ILE A 340 -19.07 -2.21 6.75
C ILE A 340 -19.44 -3.28 5.73
N THR A 341 -18.50 -3.71 4.91
CA THR A 341 -18.77 -4.70 3.87
C THR A 341 -18.83 -6.12 4.44
N ALA A 342 -19.41 -7.04 3.67
CA ALA A 342 -19.33 -8.47 3.99
C ALA A 342 -17.87 -8.97 4.09
N THR A 343 -16.97 -8.38 3.31
CA THR A 343 -15.54 -8.68 3.36
C THR A 343 -14.92 -8.25 4.68
N ASP A 344 -15.32 -7.10 5.23
CA ASP A 344 -14.78 -6.59 6.50
C ASP A 344 -15.21 -7.46 7.69
N ILE A 345 -16.51 -7.84 7.74
CA ILE A 345 -17.00 -8.79 8.74
C ILE A 345 -16.29 -10.13 8.61
N THR A 346 -16.09 -10.61 7.38
CA THR A 346 -15.36 -11.87 7.13
C THR A 346 -13.90 -11.78 7.62
N LYS A 347 -13.19 -10.68 7.35
CA LYS A 347 -11.84 -10.46 7.85
C LYS A 347 -11.80 -10.40 9.38
N MET A 348 -12.75 -9.71 10.01
CA MET A 348 -12.88 -9.63 11.47
C MET A 348 -13.04 -11.03 12.09
N VAL A 349 -13.95 -11.84 11.53
CA VAL A 349 -14.20 -13.23 11.96
C VAL A 349 -12.94 -14.09 11.86
N PHE A 350 -12.24 -14.03 10.72
CA PHE A 350 -11.08 -14.88 10.44
C PHE A 350 -9.77 -14.40 11.07
N ASN A 351 -9.72 -13.15 11.53
CA ASN A 351 -8.56 -12.61 12.27
C ASN A 351 -8.71 -12.74 13.79
N ASN A 352 -9.88 -13.13 14.29
CA ASN A 352 -10.13 -13.34 15.71
C ASN A 352 -10.05 -14.83 16.07
N GLU A 353 -9.00 -15.24 16.79
CA GLU A 353 -8.76 -16.65 17.17
C GLU A 353 -9.94 -17.29 17.91
N ARG A 354 -10.64 -16.54 18.77
CA ARG A 354 -11.79 -17.03 19.53
C ARG A 354 -12.99 -17.29 18.64
N VAL A 355 -13.21 -16.47 17.62
CA VAL A 355 -14.33 -16.64 16.68
C VAL A 355 -14.05 -17.79 15.72
N ARG A 356 -12.79 -17.96 15.29
CA ARG A 356 -12.38 -19.07 14.40
C ARG A 356 -12.63 -20.45 14.99
N SER A 357 -12.57 -20.59 16.32
CA SER A 357 -12.81 -21.87 16.99
C SER A 357 -14.29 -22.23 17.14
N MET A 358 -15.21 -21.29 16.87
CA MET A 358 -16.65 -21.54 16.88
C MET A 358 -17.07 -22.45 15.72
N SER A 359 -18.01 -23.36 15.98
CA SER A 359 -18.40 -24.43 15.03
C SER A 359 -18.83 -23.92 13.65
N PHE A 360 -19.55 -22.79 13.59
CA PHE A 360 -20.05 -22.22 12.34
C PHE A 360 -18.93 -21.62 11.45
N VAL A 361 -17.78 -21.27 12.02
CA VAL A 361 -16.58 -20.81 11.28
C VAL A 361 -15.62 -21.96 11.04
N LYS A 362 -15.39 -22.80 12.06
CA LYS A 362 -14.47 -23.93 12.03
C LYS A 362 -14.77 -24.87 10.86
N ARG A 363 -16.04 -25.14 10.56
CA ARG A 363 -16.44 -25.97 9.40
C ARG A 363 -15.88 -25.48 8.07
N TYR A 364 -15.72 -24.17 7.89
CA TYR A 364 -15.16 -23.58 6.67
C TYR A 364 -13.64 -23.68 6.62
N ILE A 365 -12.99 -23.61 7.78
CA ILE A 365 -11.54 -23.77 7.90
C ILE A 365 -11.17 -25.23 7.64
N ASP A 366 -11.88 -26.17 8.24
CA ASP A 366 -11.60 -27.60 8.15
C ASP A 366 -11.86 -28.17 6.73
N GLN A 367 -12.75 -27.56 5.95
CA GLN A 367 -13.13 -28.00 4.60
C GLN A 367 -12.39 -27.29 3.46
N ALA A 368 -11.49 -26.35 3.78
CA ALA A 368 -10.79 -25.55 2.77
C ALA A 368 -9.29 -25.84 2.77
N SER A 369 -8.67 -25.80 1.60
CA SER A 369 -7.22 -26.00 1.46
C SER A 369 -6.43 -24.76 1.89
N THR A 370 -7.06 -23.58 1.84
CA THR A 370 -6.44 -22.30 2.19
C THR A 370 -7.39 -21.40 2.98
N GLN A 371 -6.83 -20.47 3.77
CA GLN A 371 -7.63 -19.48 4.49
C GLN A 371 -8.44 -18.59 3.54
N SER A 372 -7.88 -18.20 2.40
CA SER A 372 -8.57 -17.40 1.38
C SER A 372 -9.79 -18.11 0.83
N GLU A 373 -9.69 -19.42 0.58
CA GLU A 373 -10.83 -20.25 0.17
C GLU A 373 -11.90 -20.35 1.26
N ALA A 374 -11.48 -20.59 2.51
CA ALA A 374 -12.41 -20.64 3.65
C ALA A 374 -13.19 -19.32 3.80
N MET A 375 -12.50 -18.18 3.70
CA MET A 375 -13.10 -16.85 3.74
C MET A 375 -14.06 -16.61 2.57
N ALA A 376 -13.69 -17.03 1.36
CA ALA A 376 -14.55 -16.88 0.18
C ALA A 376 -15.85 -17.69 0.31
N ARG A 377 -15.75 -18.95 0.75
CA ARG A 377 -16.91 -19.84 1.00
C ARG A 377 -17.79 -19.30 2.11
N PHE A 378 -17.20 -18.92 3.26
CA PHE A 378 -17.91 -18.31 4.38
C PHE A 378 -18.68 -17.06 3.95
N LYS A 379 -17.99 -16.14 3.24
CA LYS A 379 -18.59 -14.89 2.76
C LYS A 379 -19.79 -15.16 1.84
N ARG A 380 -19.62 -16.08 0.89
CA ARG A 380 -20.68 -16.45 -0.06
C ARG A 380 -21.89 -17.07 0.65
N ASP A 381 -21.67 -18.01 1.56
CA ASP A 381 -22.76 -18.77 2.17
C ASP A 381 -23.54 -17.94 3.20
N LEU A 382 -22.87 -17.03 3.93
CA LEU A 382 -23.54 -16.19 4.93
C LEU A 382 -24.17 -14.94 4.31
N PHE A 383 -23.42 -14.22 3.47
CA PHE A 383 -23.81 -12.91 2.95
C PHE A 383 -24.28 -12.92 1.49
N GLY A 384 -24.11 -14.03 0.77
CA GLY A 384 -24.63 -14.20 -0.58
C GLY A 384 -26.15 -14.39 -0.59
N LYS A 385 -26.76 -14.32 -1.78
CA LYS A 385 -28.20 -14.45 -1.97
C LYS A 385 -28.71 -15.77 -1.36
N GLY A 386 -29.69 -15.68 -0.45
CA GLY A 386 -30.25 -16.82 0.29
C GLY A 386 -29.51 -17.18 1.59
N GLY A 387 -28.38 -16.54 1.88
CA GLY A 387 -27.65 -16.70 3.14
C GLY A 387 -28.35 -16.00 4.33
N PRO A 388 -28.07 -16.42 5.58
CA PRO A 388 -28.70 -15.86 6.78
C PRO A 388 -28.41 -14.37 6.99
N CYS A 389 -27.25 -13.89 6.54
CA CYS A 389 -26.81 -12.51 6.67
C CYS A 389 -27.00 -11.70 5.37
N TYR A 390 -27.75 -12.23 4.39
CA TYR A 390 -28.01 -11.54 3.14
C TYR A 390 -28.82 -10.27 3.36
N VAL A 391 -28.34 -9.16 2.82
CA VAL A 391 -29.06 -7.88 2.78
C VAL A 391 -29.25 -7.49 1.33
N LYS A 392 -30.50 -7.30 0.93
CA LYS A 392 -30.84 -6.83 -0.42
C LYS A 392 -30.67 -5.30 -0.45
N GLY A 393 -29.70 -4.83 -1.22
CA GLY A 393 -29.57 -3.39 -1.50
C GLY A 393 -30.74 -2.91 -2.35
N ASN A 394 -31.21 -1.69 -2.08
CA ASN A 394 -32.15 -0.97 -2.93
C ASN A 394 -31.35 -0.05 -3.84
N TYR A 395 -31.48 -0.16 -5.16
CA TYR A 395 -30.76 0.68 -6.11
C TYR A 395 -31.76 1.50 -6.94
N PRO A 396 -31.36 2.67 -7.46
CA PRO A 396 -32.19 3.42 -8.41
C PRO A 396 -32.57 2.56 -9.61
N GLU A 397 -33.75 2.78 -10.17
CA GLU A 397 -34.12 2.16 -11.45
C GLU A 397 -33.19 2.68 -12.55
N LEU A 398 -32.93 1.82 -13.54
CA LEU A 398 -31.98 2.10 -14.62
C LEU A 398 -32.33 3.36 -15.41
N ASP A 399 -33.62 3.60 -15.67
CA ASP A 399 -34.12 4.81 -16.35
C ASP A 399 -33.73 6.09 -15.60
N SER A 400 -33.82 6.10 -14.28
CA SER A 400 -33.46 7.22 -13.43
C SER A 400 -31.95 7.52 -13.48
N ALA A 401 -31.12 6.48 -13.55
CA ALA A 401 -29.67 6.63 -13.69
C ALA A 401 -29.28 7.18 -15.07
N ILE A 402 -29.95 6.72 -16.13
CA ILE A 402 -29.77 7.23 -17.50
C ILE A 402 -30.19 8.71 -17.56
N GLU A 403 -31.37 9.04 -17.02
CA GLU A 403 -31.88 10.41 -17.00
C GLU A 403 -30.92 11.35 -16.27
N ALA A 404 -30.37 10.96 -15.12
CA ALA A 404 -29.40 11.78 -14.39
C ALA A 404 -28.14 12.08 -15.22
N ILE A 405 -27.64 11.09 -15.98
CA ILE A 405 -26.49 11.27 -16.88
C ILE A 405 -26.84 12.23 -18.02
N HIS A 406 -27.99 12.05 -18.65
CA HIS A 406 -28.45 12.89 -19.77
C HIS A 406 -28.76 14.33 -19.34
N GLN A 407 -29.36 14.54 -18.17
CA GLN A 407 -29.59 15.87 -17.60
C GLN A 407 -28.29 16.62 -17.30
N ALA A 408 -27.20 15.88 -17.04
CA ALA A 408 -25.85 16.41 -16.93
C ALA A 408 -25.14 16.58 -18.29
N GLY A 409 -25.85 16.41 -19.42
CA GLY A 409 -25.30 16.51 -20.77
C GLY A 409 -24.39 15.36 -21.18
N GLY A 410 -24.33 14.29 -20.39
CA GLY A 410 -23.47 13.14 -20.62
C GLY A 410 -24.07 12.08 -21.53
N ILE A 411 -23.27 11.06 -21.78
CA ILE A 411 -23.59 9.86 -22.57
C ILE A 411 -23.67 8.67 -21.60
N ALA A 412 -24.77 7.92 -21.65
CA ALA A 412 -25.03 6.77 -20.79
C ALA A 412 -24.58 5.47 -21.47
N ILE A 413 -23.59 4.79 -20.88
CA ILE A 413 -22.99 3.55 -21.38
C ILE A 413 -23.26 2.42 -20.39
N LEU A 414 -23.83 1.30 -20.85
CA LEU A 414 -23.98 0.10 -20.03
C LEU A 414 -22.60 -0.47 -19.71
N SER A 415 -22.29 -0.60 -18.41
CA SER A 415 -21.02 -1.10 -17.89
C SER A 415 -20.79 -2.58 -18.25
N SER A 416 -19.53 -2.98 -18.39
CA SER A 416 -19.16 -4.40 -18.58
C SER A 416 -19.41 -5.25 -17.33
N TRP A 417 -19.72 -4.62 -16.19
CA TRP A 417 -19.94 -5.33 -14.94
C TRP A 417 -21.13 -6.30 -15.02
N GLN A 418 -20.83 -7.59 -14.89
CA GLN A 418 -21.78 -8.71 -15.01
C GLN A 418 -22.40 -8.88 -16.40
N LEU A 419 -21.86 -8.26 -17.45
CA LEU A 419 -22.44 -8.32 -18.79
C LEU A 419 -22.62 -9.77 -19.29
N ASP A 420 -21.68 -10.67 -18.98
CA ASP A 420 -21.76 -12.12 -19.29
C ASP A 420 -22.97 -12.84 -18.67
N ASN A 421 -23.57 -12.27 -17.62
CA ASN A 421 -24.71 -12.86 -16.91
C ASN A 421 -26.06 -12.24 -17.31
N ILE A 422 -26.06 -11.32 -18.28
CA ILE A 422 -27.26 -10.63 -18.76
C ILE A 422 -27.58 -11.16 -20.16
N SER A 423 -28.83 -11.55 -20.40
CA SER A 423 -29.23 -12.05 -21.72
C SER A 423 -29.29 -10.93 -22.77
N ASP A 424 -29.07 -11.28 -24.03
CA ASP A 424 -29.16 -10.34 -25.16
C ASP A 424 -30.52 -9.61 -25.17
N GLU A 425 -31.63 -10.29 -24.88
CA GLU A 425 -32.95 -9.66 -24.81
C GLU A 425 -33.06 -8.63 -23.69
N MET A 426 -32.41 -8.89 -22.55
CA MET A 426 -32.37 -7.94 -21.45
C MET A 426 -31.51 -6.73 -21.79
N ILE A 427 -30.38 -6.92 -22.49
CA ILE A 427 -29.55 -5.83 -23.01
C ILE A 427 -30.36 -4.98 -24.00
N GLU A 428 -31.05 -5.58 -24.96
CA GLU A 428 -31.89 -4.85 -25.94
C GLU A 428 -33.01 -4.06 -25.25
N ARG A 429 -33.62 -4.59 -24.19
CA ARG A 429 -34.61 -3.85 -23.39
C ARG A 429 -33.99 -2.68 -22.64
N MET A 430 -32.81 -2.83 -22.06
CA MET A 430 -32.10 -1.73 -21.41
C MET A 430 -31.72 -0.63 -22.41
N ILE A 431 -31.34 -1.02 -23.64
CA ILE A 431 -31.09 -0.08 -24.75
C ILE A 431 -32.34 0.75 -25.05
N SER A 432 -33.52 0.13 -25.05
CA SER A 432 -34.78 0.85 -25.30
C SER A 432 -35.14 1.91 -24.23
N LEU A 433 -34.47 1.92 -23.08
CA LEU A 433 -34.63 2.93 -22.04
C LEU A 433 -33.76 4.19 -22.27
N GLY A 434 -32.90 4.19 -23.29
CA GLY A 434 -32.05 5.35 -23.62
C GLY A 434 -30.56 5.16 -23.33
N ILE A 435 -30.06 3.92 -23.21
CA ILE A 435 -28.62 3.67 -23.19
C ILE A 435 -28.04 4.02 -24.58
N ASP A 436 -26.99 4.84 -24.60
CA ASP A 436 -26.33 5.32 -25.81
C ASP A 436 -25.24 4.36 -26.31
N GLY A 437 -24.76 3.45 -25.45
CA GLY A 437 -23.68 2.54 -25.77
C GLY A 437 -23.40 1.46 -24.75
N VAL A 438 -22.44 0.59 -25.07
CA VAL A 438 -22.05 -0.52 -24.20
C VAL A 438 -20.53 -0.56 -24.05
N GLU A 439 -20.06 -0.82 -22.84
CA GLU A 439 -18.67 -1.18 -22.60
C GLU A 439 -18.43 -2.62 -23.03
N VAL A 440 -18.05 -2.77 -24.29
CA VAL A 440 -17.85 -4.08 -24.92
C VAL A 440 -16.51 -4.67 -24.49
N PHE A 441 -15.45 -3.85 -24.48
CA PHE A 441 -14.10 -4.34 -24.23
C PHE A 441 -13.70 -4.09 -22.78
N SER A 442 -13.66 -5.18 -22.02
CA SER A 442 -13.16 -5.18 -20.65
C SER A 442 -12.65 -6.59 -20.33
N PRO A 443 -11.64 -6.74 -19.47
CA PRO A 443 -11.27 -8.07 -19.00
C PRO A 443 -12.28 -8.68 -18.02
N ASN A 444 -13.45 -8.05 -17.84
CA ASN A 444 -14.65 -8.60 -17.21
C ASN A 444 -15.54 -9.42 -18.16
N VAL A 445 -15.31 -9.37 -19.49
CA VAL A 445 -16.25 -9.91 -20.50
C VAL A 445 -15.57 -11.00 -21.33
N HIS A 446 -16.27 -12.10 -21.58
CA HIS A 446 -15.77 -13.20 -22.41
C HIS A 446 -15.95 -12.92 -23.92
N ASP A 447 -15.11 -13.54 -24.74
CA ASP A 447 -15.11 -13.35 -26.20
C ASP A 447 -16.47 -13.65 -26.85
N GLU A 448 -17.21 -14.63 -26.34
CA GLU A 448 -18.56 -14.97 -26.81
C GLU A 448 -19.53 -13.81 -26.59
N THR A 449 -19.51 -13.21 -25.39
CA THR A 449 -20.33 -12.06 -25.03
C THR A 449 -19.92 -10.83 -25.82
N ILE A 450 -18.62 -10.60 -26.02
CA ILE A 450 -18.11 -9.52 -26.89
C ILE A 450 -18.70 -9.66 -28.30
N ALA A 451 -18.66 -10.87 -28.88
CA ALA A 451 -19.19 -11.11 -30.22
C ALA A 451 -20.71 -10.93 -30.30
N ALA A 452 -21.46 -11.34 -29.28
CA ALA A 452 -22.92 -11.13 -29.20
C ALA A 452 -23.26 -9.63 -29.09
N VAL A 453 -22.64 -8.94 -28.13
CA VAL A 453 -22.88 -7.51 -27.87
C VAL A 453 -22.45 -6.64 -29.06
N LEU A 454 -21.38 -6.97 -29.77
CA LEU A 454 -21.00 -6.25 -31.00
C LEU A 454 -22.09 -6.30 -32.07
N LYS A 455 -22.82 -7.42 -32.21
CA LYS A 455 -23.97 -7.51 -33.13
C LYS A 455 -25.11 -6.59 -32.68
N ILE A 456 -25.38 -6.53 -31.37
CA ILE A 456 -26.39 -5.63 -30.80
C ILE A 456 -25.98 -4.17 -31.04
N VAL A 457 -24.74 -3.80 -30.73
CA VAL A 457 -24.20 -2.45 -30.95
C VAL A 457 -24.30 -2.05 -32.41
N GLN A 458 -23.98 -2.95 -33.35
CA GLN A 458 -24.12 -2.69 -34.78
C GLN A 458 -25.60 -2.54 -35.20
N LYS A 459 -26.49 -3.41 -34.71
CA LYS A 459 -27.94 -3.39 -35.01
C LYS A 459 -28.59 -2.07 -34.58
N TYR A 460 -28.22 -1.57 -33.39
CA TYR A 460 -28.81 -0.36 -32.80
C TYR A 460 -27.95 0.91 -32.98
N LYS A 461 -26.81 0.82 -33.69
CA LYS A 461 -25.86 1.93 -33.94
C LYS A 461 -25.37 2.62 -32.66
N LEU A 462 -25.07 1.81 -31.66
CA LEU A 462 -24.65 2.25 -30.34
C LEU A 462 -23.16 2.64 -30.30
N LEU A 463 -22.80 3.42 -29.28
CA LEU A 463 -21.40 3.72 -28.96
C LEU A 463 -20.72 2.52 -28.30
N VAL A 464 -19.41 2.39 -28.51
CA VAL A 464 -18.58 1.33 -27.92
C VAL A 464 -17.58 1.97 -26.97
N SER A 465 -17.51 1.46 -25.74
CA SER A 465 -16.50 1.83 -24.75
C SER A 465 -15.53 0.68 -24.48
N CYS A 466 -14.35 1.03 -23.94
CA CYS A 466 -13.42 0.06 -23.36
C CYS A 466 -12.86 0.54 -22.03
N GLY A 467 -12.60 -0.40 -21.12
CA GLY A 467 -12.18 -0.07 -19.78
C GLY A 467 -11.58 -1.24 -19.02
N SER A 468 -10.54 -0.96 -18.23
CA SER A 468 -9.82 -2.00 -17.48
C SER A 468 -10.49 -2.36 -16.15
N ASP A 469 -11.43 -1.53 -15.67
CA ASP A 469 -11.99 -1.61 -14.32
C ASP A 469 -10.85 -1.55 -13.28
N TYR A 470 -9.93 -0.59 -13.44
CA TYR A 470 -8.71 -0.48 -12.63
C TYR A 470 -8.98 0.05 -11.22
N HIS A 471 -8.51 -0.68 -10.20
CA HIS A 471 -8.69 -0.34 -8.77
C HIS A 471 -7.36 -0.26 -8.00
N GLY A 472 -6.23 -0.39 -8.70
CA GLY A 472 -4.93 -0.56 -8.07
C GLY A 472 -4.82 -1.85 -7.24
N PRO A 473 -4.09 -1.84 -6.11
CA PRO A 473 -3.88 -3.01 -5.27
C PRO A 473 -5.16 -3.70 -4.75
N THR A 474 -6.31 -3.02 -4.74
CA THR A 474 -7.59 -3.63 -4.33
C THR A 474 -8.03 -4.75 -5.29
N LYS A 475 -7.70 -4.64 -6.58
CA LYS A 475 -7.91 -5.71 -7.59
C LYS A 475 -6.59 -5.97 -8.33
N PRO A 476 -5.68 -6.81 -7.79
CA PRO A 476 -4.33 -6.98 -8.35
C PRO A 476 -4.30 -7.59 -9.76
N ASN A 477 -5.40 -8.21 -10.20
CA ASN A 477 -5.55 -8.80 -11.53
C ASN A 477 -6.10 -7.81 -12.57
N ARG A 478 -6.36 -6.56 -12.19
CA ARG A 478 -6.77 -5.48 -13.10
C ARG A 478 -5.63 -4.48 -13.18
N ARG A 479 -5.14 -4.22 -14.40
CA ARG A 479 -4.07 -3.25 -14.62
C ARG A 479 -4.56 -2.15 -15.54
N LEU A 480 -4.10 -0.94 -15.25
CA LEU A 480 -4.43 0.25 -16.03
C LEU A 480 -4.04 0.04 -17.51
N GLY A 481 -4.97 0.32 -18.42
CA GLY A 481 -4.80 0.15 -19.87
C GLY A 481 -5.02 -1.28 -20.39
N GLU A 482 -5.19 -2.29 -19.53
CA GLU A 482 -5.55 -3.65 -19.98
C GLU A 482 -7.07 -3.76 -20.18
N THR A 483 -7.56 -3.30 -21.33
CA THR A 483 -9.01 -3.25 -21.64
C THR A 483 -9.51 -4.43 -22.49
N ASN A 484 -8.62 -5.31 -22.96
CA ASN A 484 -8.90 -6.34 -23.96
C ASN A 484 -9.48 -5.79 -25.29
N CYS A 485 -9.30 -4.50 -25.58
CA CYS A 485 -9.73 -3.92 -26.86
C CYS A 485 -8.73 -4.29 -27.97
N PRO A 486 -9.13 -5.04 -29.01
CA PRO A 486 -8.25 -5.34 -30.13
C PRO A 486 -8.03 -4.08 -30.98
N GLU A 487 -6.92 -4.03 -31.73
CA GLU A 487 -6.57 -2.88 -32.58
C GLU A 487 -7.72 -2.46 -33.54
N LYS A 488 -8.43 -3.44 -34.12
CA LYS A 488 -9.61 -3.19 -34.97
C LYS A 488 -10.79 -2.59 -34.20
N GLY A 489 -10.96 -2.95 -32.92
CA GLY A 489 -11.99 -2.43 -32.03
C GLY A 489 -11.71 -1.00 -31.56
N LEU A 490 -10.43 -0.60 -31.51
CA LEU A 490 -10.02 0.73 -31.07
C LEU A 490 -10.63 1.84 -31.94
N ALA A 491 -10.84 1.59 -33.23
CA ALA A 491 -11.50 2.55 -34.12
C ALA A 491 -12.94 2.86 -33.68
N LEU A 492 -13.67 1.86 -33.17
CA LEU A 492 -15.03 2.03 -32.64
C LEU A 492 -15.01 2.84 -31.33
N VAL A 493 -14.08 2.53 -30.42
CA VAL A 493 -13.92 3.28 -29.16
C VAL A 493 -13.53 4.73 -29.42
N LYS A 494 -12.69 5.00 -30.43
CA LYS A 494 -12.29 6.36 -30.83
C LYS A 494 -13.46 7.22 -31.32
N ILE A 495 -14.61 6.63 -31.68
CA ILE A 495 -15.82 7.40 -31.98
C ILE A 495 -16.36 8.04 -30.70
N LEU A 496 -16.46 7.27 -29.62
CA LEU A 496 -16.89 7.76 -28.30
C LEU A 496 -15.95 8.85 -27.79
N THR A 497 -14.62 8.69 -27.93
CA THR A 497 -13.65 9.70 -27.46
C THR A 497 -13.63 11.00 -28.26
N LYS A 498 -14.35 11.05 -29.38
CA LYS A 498 -14.54 12.26 -30.20
C LYS A 498 -15.95 12.84 -30.11
N ALA A 499 -16.90 12.13 -29.49
CA ALA A 499 -18.32 12.47 -29.49
C ALA A 499 -18.62 13.86 -28.87
N ALA A 500 -17.78 14.37 -27.97
CA ALA A 500 -17.95 15.70 -27.38
C ALA A 500 -17.34 16.86 -28.15
N LYS A 501 -16.60 16.63 -29.25
CA LYS A 501 -16.18 17.72 -30.16
C LYS A 501 -17.32 18.16 -31.08
N LYS A 502 -18.51 18.38 -30.52
CA LYS A 502 -19.56 19.16 -31.19
C LYS A 502 -19.35 20.63 -30.82
N ASP A 503 -18.40 21.25 -31.52
CA ASP A 503 -18.42 22.69 -31.80
C ASP A 503 -18.68 22.86 -33.30
#